data_AF-A0A9D4D2C3-F1
#
_entry.id   AF-A0A9D4D2C3-F1
#
_cell.length_a   1.000
_cell.length_b   1.000
_cell.length_c   1.000
_cell.angle_alpha   90.00
_cell.angle_beta   90.00
_cell.angle_gamma   90.00
#
_symmetry.space_group_name_H-M   'P 1'
#
loop_
_entity.id
_entity.type
_entity.pdbx_description
1 polymer ?
#
loop_
_entity_poly.entity_id
_entity_poly.type
_entity_poly.pdbx_seq_one_letter_code
_entity_poly.pdbx_strand_id
1 'polypeptide(L)'
;MMENKIYHDIVQENFIDSYTNLTYKTIMGFKWASTKFSNVQFVMKTDDDMWFNVPSIIKLLSGTDMANCLQTGLTGSCYKKGSPIRDNVLNGTPHTVLIRKRFSKGFVQGLVLFAQILVVVGA
;
A
#
# COMPACT_ATOMS: atom_id res chain seq x y z
N MET A 1 -21.45 11.26 5.35
CA MET A 1 -20.75 10.37 6.30
C MET A 1 -20.51 11.14 7.59
N MET A 2 -20.84 10.59 8.77
CA MET A 2 -20.71 11.27 10.07
C MET A 2 -19.27 11.27 10.59
N GLU A 3 -18.53 10.19 10.35
CA GLU A 3 -17.11 10.04 10.65
C GLU A 3 -16.25 11.17 10.05
N ASN A 4 -16.38 11.42 8.74
CA ASN A 4 -15.64 12.50 8.08
C ASN A 4 -15.96 13.89 8.64
N LYS A 5 -17.12 14.10 9.28
CA LYS A 5 -17.45 15.38 9.91
C LYS A 5 -16.71 15.59 11.23
N ILE A 6 -16.23 14.51 11.85
CA ILE A 6 -15.56 14.52 13.15
C ILE A 6 -14.04 14.51 12.96
N TYR A 7 -13.54 13.62 12.09
CA TYR A 7 -12.10 13.33 12.02
C TYR A 7 -11.38 13.95 10.82
N HIS A 8 -12.11 14.24 9.74
CA HIS A 8 -11.57 14.92 8.54
C HIS A 8 -10.34 14.23 7.90
N ASP A 9 -10.22 12.92 8.08
CA ASP A 9 -9.12 12.08 7.62
C ASP A 9 -9.53 11.12 6.48
N ILE A 10 -10.76 11.24 5.98
CA ILE A 10 -11.28 10.39 4.91
C ILE A 10 -10.91 10.96 3.54
N VAL A 11 -10.24 10.13 2.75
CA VAL A 11 -10.10 10.34 1.31
C VAL A 11 -11.03 9.35 0.61
N GLN A 12 -11.87 9.84 -0.31
CA GLN A 12 -12.84 9.02 -1.03
C GLN A 12 -12.78 9.31 -2.53
N GLU A 13 -12.78 8.27 -3.37
CA GLU A 13 -12.85 8.37 -4.83
C GLU A 13 -14.00 7.49 -5.35
N ASN A 14 -14.41 7.69 -6.60
CA ASN A 14 -15.61 7.07 -7.16
C ASN A 14 -15.31 5.69 -7.79
N PHE A 15 -15.10 4.67 -6.95
CA PHE A 15 -15.05 3.26 -7.35
C PHE A 15 -15.69 2.37 -6.28
N ILE A 16 -16.09 1.16 -6.67
CA ILE A 16 -16.63 0.17 -5.73
C ILE A 16 -15.48 -0.40 -4.90
N ASP A 17 -15.49 -0.18 -3.59
CA ASP A 17 -14.52 -0.79 -2.70
C ASP A 17 -14.75 -2.30 -2.61
N SER A 18 -13.79 -3.06 -3.10
CA SER A 18 -13.80 -4.52 -3.10
C SER A 18 -12.38 -5.04 -3.21
N TYR A 19 -12.17 -6.29 -2.77
CA TYR A 19 -10.86 -6.94 -2.81
C TYR A 19 -10.24 -6.93 -4.23
N THR A 20 -11.06 -7.13 -5.27
CA THR A 20 -10.61 -7.11 -6.66
C THR A 20 -10.18 -5.71 -7.12
N ASN A 21 -10.65 -4.66 -6.45
CA ASN A 21 -10.41 -3.26 -6.78
C ASN A 21 -9.35 -2.58 -5.88
N LEU A 22 -8.63 -3.34 -5.05
CA LEU A 22 -7.54 -2.80 -4.22
C LEU A 22 -6.45 -2.09 -5.03
N THR A 23 -6.28 -2.45 -6.31
CA THR A 23 -5.39 -1.72 -7.23
C THR A 23 -5.84 -0.28 -7.44
N TYR A 24 -7.15 -0.03 -7.61
CA TYR A 24 -7.70 1.32 -7.73
C TYR A 24 -7.53 2.09 -6.42
N LYS A 25 -7.83 1.45 -5.28
CA LYS A 25 -7.61 2.00 -3.93
C LYS A 25 -6.15 2.42 -3.70
N THR A 26 -5.21 1.60 -4.19
CA THR A 26 -3.78 1.90 -4.14
C THR A 26 -3.42 3.09 -5.03
N ILE A 27 -3.83 3.10 -6.30
CA ILE A 27 -3.56 4.21 -7.25
C ILE A 27 -4.16 5.53 -6.74
N MET A 28 -5.36 5.48 -6.16
CA MET A 28 -6.01 6.61 -5.51
C MET A 28 -5.12 7.20 -4.40
N GLY A 29 -4.59 6.36 -3.51
CA GLY A 29 -3.69 6.79 -2.44
C GLY A 29 -2.45 7.52 -2.96
N PHE A 30 -1.81 6.96 -3.99
CA PHE A 30 -0.68 7.59 -4.68
C PHE A 30 -1.04 8.95 -5.30
N LYS A 31 -2.17 9.01 -6.01
CA LYS A 31 -2.66 10.24 -6.67
C LYS A 31 -2.98 11.33 -5.64
N TRP A 32 -3.65 10.97 -4.55
CA TRP A 32 -3.97 11.93 -3.50
C TRP A 32 -2.69 12.45 -2.83
N ALA A 33 -1.76 11.57 -2.49
CA ALA A 33 -0.53 11.96 -1.81
C ALA A 33 0.35 12.88 -2.68
N SER A 34 0.46 12.59 -3.99
CA SER A 34 1.22 13.40 -4.96
C SER A 34 0.57 14.75 -5.30
N THR A 35 -0.76 14.86 -5.25
CA THR A 35 -1.47 16.11 -5.61
C THR A 35 -1.66 17.05 -4.42
N LYS A 36 -1.74 16.54 -3.18
CA LYS A 36 -2.00 17.34 -1.99
C LYS A 36 -0.76 17.89 -1.31
N PHE A 37 0.39 17.20 -1.44
CA PHE A 37 1.60 17.55 -0.70
C PHE A 37 2.78 17.68 -1.64
N SER A 38 3.45 18.83 -1.60
CA SER A 38 4.66 19.08 -2.39
C SER A 38 5.94 18.60 -1.71
N ASN A 39 5.93 18.41 -0.38
CA ASN A 39 7.14 18.30 0.45
C ASN A 39 7.17 17.07 1.38
N VAL A 40 6.45 16.00 1.07
CA VAL A 40 6.46 14.79 1.92
C VAL A 40 7.55 13.83 1.50
N GLN A 41 8.26 13.28 2.49
CA GLN A 41 9.44 12.44 2.27
C GLN A 41 9.11 10.94 2.21
N PHE A 42 8.07 10.44 2.92
CA PHE A 42 7.77 9.00 3.08
C PHE A 42 6.26 8.67 3.16
N VAL A 43 5.82 7.60 2.47
CA VAL A 43 4.53 6.84 2.44
C VAL A 43 4.66 5.67 3.32
N MET A 44 3.54 5.39 3.94
CA MET A 44 3.28 4.09 4.47
C MET A 44 1.91 3.64 3.97
N LYS A 45 1.87 2.73 3.01
CA LYS A 45 0.64 2.00 2.74
C LYS A 45 0.56 0.86 3.76
N THR A 46 -0.56 0.78 4.46
CA THR A 46 -0.89 -0.33 5.35
C THR A 46 -2.36 -0.69 5.22
N ASP A 47 -2.72 -1.88 5.68
CA ASP A 47 -4.09 -2.34 5.79
C ASP A 47 -4.62 -2.02 7.21
N ASP A 48 -5.93 -1.98 7.38
CA ASP A 48 -6.61 -1.64 8.64
C ASP A 48 -6.51 -2.73 9.70
N ASP A 49 -6.14 -3.95 9.30
CA ASP A 49 -5.91 -5.12 10.15
C ASP A 49 -4.44 -5.30 10.58
N MET A 50 -3.59 -4.30 10.34
CA MET A 50 -2.15 -4.36 10.60
C MET A 50 -1.73 -3.47 11.78
N TRP A 51 -0.88 -4.01 12.66
CA TRP A 51 -0.24 -3.22 13.73
C TRP A 51 1.15 -2.73 13.31
N PHE A 52 1.52 -1.51 13.71
CA PHE A 52 2.83 -0.93 13.43
C PHE A 52 3.39 -0.12 14.60
N ASN A 53 4.71 -0.21 14.80
CA ASN A 53 5.44 0.56 15.80
C ASN A 53 5.91 1.89 15.21
N VAL A 54 5.07 2.93 15.34
CA VAL A 54 5.35 4.28 14.82
C VAL A 54 6.71 4.83 15.28
N PRO A 55 7.09 4.78 16.59
CA PRO A 55 8.39 5.28 17.02
C PRO A 55 9.58 4.60 16.35
N SER A 56 9.49 3.28 16.13
CA SER A 56 10.56 2.53 15.46
C SER A 56 10.67 2.90 13.98
N ILE A 57 9.53 3.12 13.32
CA ILE A 57 9.50 3.58 11.93
C ILE A 57 10.09 4.99 11.81
N ILE A 58 9.71 5.91 12.69
CA ILE A 58 10.31 7.25 12.71
C ILE A 58 11.82 7.16 12.91
N LYS A 59 12.30 6.35 13.87
CA LYS A 59 13.74 6.15 14.09
C LYS A 59 14.46 5.60 12.85
N LEU A 60 13.83 4.66 12.14
CA LEU A 60 14.35 4.11 10.89
C LEU A 60 14.47 5.18 9.80
N LEU A 61 13.46 6.03 9.66
CA LEU A 61 13.39 7.09 8.64
C LEU A 61 14.24 8.32 8.98
N SER A 62 14.56 8.54 10.26
CA SER A 62 15.46 9.62 10.69
C SER A 62 16.94 9.32 10.42
N GLY A 63 17.30 8.07 10.11
CA GLY A 63 18.66 7.69 9.74
C GLY A 63 18.98 8.01 8.28
N THR A 64 20.16 8.56 7.99
CA THR A 64 20.57 9.00 6.64
C THR A 64 20.62 7.85 5.64
N ASP A 65 21.11 6.69 6.04
CA ASP A 65 21.38 5.59 5.10
C ASP A 65 20.09 4.97 4.56
N MET A 66 19.13 4.69 5.45
CA MET A 66 17.84 4.14 5.04
C MET A 66 16.98 5.20 4.34
N ALA A 67 16.96 6.44 4.84
CA ALA A 67 16.26 7.55 4.21
C ALA A 67 16.71 7.75 2.75
N ASN A 68 18.02 7.68 2.49
CA ASN A 68 18.58 7.79 1.15
C ASN A 68 18.22 6.60 0.26
N CYS A 69 18.28 5.36 0.79
CA CYS A 69 17.88 4.16 0.05
C CYS A 69 16.40 4.20 -0.37
N LEU A 70 15.54 4.79 0.47
CA LEU A 70 14.10 4.89 0.23
C LEU A 70 13.70 6.03 -0.72
N GLN A 71 14.61 6.94 -1.08
CA GLN A 71 14.33 7.97 -2.08
C GLN A 71 13.98 7.36 -3.46
N THR A 72 14.62 6.24 -3.80
CA THR A 72 14.41 5.54 -5.08
C THR A 72 13.92 4.10 -4.89
N GLY A 73 13.47 3.75 -3.67
CA GLY A 73 13.27 2.37 -3.25
C GLY A 73 11.97 2.14 -2.49
N LEU A 74 11.63 0.86 -2.33
CA LEU A 74 10.52 0.36 -1.51
C LEU A 74 11.12 -0.53 -0.41
N THR A 75 10.61 -0.44 0.82
CA THR A 75 10.92 -1.40 1.89
C THR A 75 9.67 -2.06 2.45
N GLY A 76 9.87 -3.24 3.03
CA GLY A 76 8.85 -4.13 3.54
C GLY A 76 9.20 -5.60 3.31
N SER A 77 8.22 -6.49 3.47
CA SER A 77 8.42 -7.92 3.23
C SER A 77 8.47 -8.21 1.74
N CYS A 78 9.66 -8.47 1.20
CA CYS A 78 9.87 -8.70 -0.23
C CYS A 78 9.67 -10.18 -0.61
N TYR A 79 8.65 -10.46 -1.41
CA TYR A 79 8.38 -11.76 -1.97
C TYR A 79 8.97 -11.89 -3.38
N LYS A 80 10.14 -12.55 -3.48
CA LYS A 80 10.94 -12.61 -4.73
C LYS A 80 10.44 -13.63 -5.77
N LYS A 81 9.67 -14.64 -5.36
CA LYS A 81 9.26 -15.77 -6.21
C LYS A 81 7.75 -16.04 -6.15
N GLY A 82 6.95 -14.99 -6.26
CA GLY A 82 5.49 -15.14 -6.27
C GLY A 82 4.96 -15.71 -7.58
N SER A 83 3.87 -16.44 -7.48
CA SER A 83 3.05 -16.85 -8.61
C SER A 83 1.58 -16.80 -8.21
N PRO A 84 0.65 -16.61 -9.16
CA PRO A 84 -0.77 -16.69 -8.88
C PRO A 84 -1.09 -18.02 -8.19
N ILE A 85 -1.86 -17.95 -7.09
CA ILE A 85 -2.40 -19.14 -6.44
C ILE A 85 -3.48 -19.72 -7.35
N ARG A 86 -3.35 -21.00 -7.68
CA ARG A 86 -4.19 -21.73 -8.65
C ARG A 86 -5.06 -22.80 -8.01
N ASP A 87 -5.22 -22.76 -6.69
CA ASP A 87 -6.09 -23.70 -5.99
C ASP A 87 -7.54 -23.23 -6.08
N ASN A 88 -8.45 -24.16 -6.40
CA ASN A 88 -9.88 -23.90 -6.55
C ASN A 88 -10.62 -23.65 -5.21
N VAL A 89 -9.89 -23.62 -4.10
CA VAL A 89 -10.45 -23.61 -2.74
C VAL A 89 -10.45 -22.20 -2.13
N LEU A 90 -9.56 -21.31 -2.60
CA LEU A 90 -9.49 -19.94 -2.10
C LEU A 90 -10.38 -19.05 -2.96
N ASN A 91 -11.58 -18.74 -2.46
CA ASN A 91 -12.46 -17.72 -3.03
C ASN A 91 -11.74 -16.36 -3.04
N GLY A 92 -11.11 -16.01 -4.17
CA GLY A 92 -10.43 -14.72 -4.28
C GLY A 92 -9.65 -14.47 -5.58
N THR A 93 -9.24 -15.53 -6.28
CA THR A 93 -8.63 -15.39 -7.62
C THR A 93 -9.59 -15.90 -8.69
N PRO A 94 -10.08 -15.04 -9.60
CA PRO A 94 -10.67 -15.53 -10.84
C PRO A 94 -9.58 -16.32 -11.57
N HIS A 95 -9.76 -17.63 -11.66
CA HIS A 95 -8.85 -18.59 -12.31
C HIS A 95 -8.48 -18.20 -13.75
N THR A 96 -9.21 -17.26 -14.35
CA THR A 96 -9.15 -16.92 -15.76
C THR A 96 -8.20 -15.78 -16.13
N VAL A 97 -7.74 -14.93 -15.20
CA VAL A 97 -7.08 -13.66 -15.59
C VAL A 97 -5.54 -13.74 -15.65
N LEU A 98 -4.90 -14.55 -14.80
CA LEU A 98 -3.43 -14.62 -14.71
C LEU A 98 -2.87 -16.03 -15.04
N ILE A 99 -3.43 -16.66 -16.08
CA ILE A 99 -3.17 -18.08 -16.40
C ILE A 99 -1.70 -18.37 -16.74
N ARG A 100 -0.90 -17.39 -17.20
CA ARG A 100 0.48 -17.67 -17.71
C ARG A 100 1.59 -16.71 -17.26
N LYS A 101 1.37 -15.82 -16.30
CA LYS A 101 2.40 -14.87 -15.87
C LYS A 101 2.93 -15.20 -14.48
N ARG A 102 4.21 -15.55 -14.38
CA ARG A 102 4.98 -15.32 -13.14
C ARG A 102 5.02 -13.82 -12.90
N PHE A 103 4.94 -13.38 -11.64
CA PHE A 103 5.22 -11.98 -11.32
C PHE A 103 6.66 -11.69 -11.78
N SER A 104 6.81 -10.75 -12.72
CA SER A 104 8.04 -10.54 -13.49
C SER A 104 9.19 -10.00 -12.65
N LYS A 105 8.88 -9.44 -11.48
CA LYS A 105 9.81 -8.90 -10.49
C LYS A 105 9.21 -9.21 -9.10
N GLY A 106 10.07 -9.43 -8.10
CA GLY A 106 9.61 -9.57 -6.72
C GLY A 106 8.75 -8.38 -6.30
N PHE A 107 7.78 -8.61 -5.41
CA PHE A 107 6.88 -7.56 -4.92
C PHE A 107 6.92 -7.49 -3.40
N VAL A 108 6.59 -6.33 -2.85
CA VAL A 108 6.52 -6.12 -1.41
C VAL A 108 5.09 -6.34 -0.95
N GLN A 109 4.89 -7.12 0.12
CA GLN A 109 3.58 -7.42 0.71
C GLN A 109 3.35 -6.66 2.02
N GLY A 110 2.08 -6.36 2.31
CA GLY A 110 1.62 -5.77 3.55
C GLY A 110 2.04 -4.31 3.69
N LEU A 111 3.07 -4.10 4.50
CA LEU A 111 3.69 -2.79 4.71
C LEU A 111 4.59 -2.44 3.53
N VAL A 112 4.18 -1.42 2.78
CA VAL A 112 5.01 -0.85 1.73
C VAL A 112 5.36 0.58 2.14
N LEU A 113 6.62 0.77 2.48
CA LEU A 113 7.21 2.08 2.70
C LEU A 113 7.95 2.48 1.41
N PHE A 114 7.55 3.60 0.82
CA PHE A 114 8.26 4.31 -0.24
C PHE A 114 8.08 5.80 0.01
N ALA A 115 8.69 6.71 -0.74
CA ALA A 115 8.47 8.14 -0.52
C ALA A 115 6.98 8.58 -0.67
N GLN A 116 6.37 9.40 0.26
CA GLN A 116 4.95 10.00 0.30
C GLN A 116 3.60 9.39 0.97
N ILE A 117 3.31 9.53 2.30
CA ILE A 117 2.07 9.32 3.17
C ILE A 117 1.52 7.96 3.74
N LEU A 118 1.32 7.91 5.06
CA LEU A 118 0.41 7.02 5.79
C LEU A 118 -1.07 7.25 5.43
N VAL A 119 -1.72 6.31 4.75
CA VAL A 119 -3.19 6.28 4.66
C VAL A 119 -3.69 4.99 5.28
N VAL A 120 -4.39 5.10 6.40
CA VAL A 120 -5.30 4.06 6.88
C VAL A 120 -6.46 4.08 5.89
N VAL A 121 -6.48 3.18 4.92
CA VAL A 121 -7.63 3.03 4.03
C VAL A 121 -8.55 1.94 4.61
N GLY A 122 -9.07 2.20 5.80
CA GLY A 122 -10.14 1.41 6.41
C GLY A 122 -11.49 1.86 5.86
N ALA A 123 -12.33 0.89 5.51
CA ALA A 123 -13.77 1.04 5.41
C ALA A 123 -14.39 -0.01 6.33
#